data_AF-A0A7J4ES16-F1
#
_entry.id   AF-A0A7J4ES16-F1
#
_cell.length_a   1.000
_cell.length_b   1.000
_cell.length_c   1.000
_cell.angle_alpha   90.00
_cell.angle_beta   90.00
_cell.angle_gamma   90.00
#
_symmetry.space_group_name_H-M   'P 1'
#
loop_
_entity.id
_entity.type
_entity.pdbx_description
1 polymer ?
#
loop_
_entity_poly.entity_id
_entity_poly.type
_entity_poly.pdbx_seq_one_letter_code
_entity_poly.pdbx_strand_id
1 'polypeptide(L)'
;MSDSYRPNDENEMFFFCCTSCKKNLPHHICIITPDRPSPCGISWASAERRPDFYLRIEKGIKIGFDEYEGVNRAFKEQCNGKIDRVKIHSVLNYPPPSGLLQQLIVFYIPENDSFGIVDKKYPGKTPIGLTFREMEKSIIGKQMDGFVGASYTYLKSNSFLSGEGGWDRINWVSPNVEKFLRMRSFAIG
;
A
#
# COMPACT_ATOMS: atom_id res chain seq x y z
N MET A 1 -33.93 -3.68 -1.80
CA MET A 1 -32.70 -3.07 -2.33
C MET A 1 -31.69 -4.18 -2.42
N SER A 2 -31.37 -4.57 -3.64
CA SER A 2 -30.70 -5.80 -4.04
C SER A 2 -29.31 -5.98 -3.42
N ASP A 3 -28.93 -7.25 -3.25
CA ASP A 3 -27.65 -7.72 -2.74
C ASP A 3 -26.40 -6.96 -3.28
N SER A 4 -25.40 -6.82 -2.40
CA SER A 4 -23.95 -6.91 -2.74
C SER A 4 -23.16 -5.72 -3.32
N TYR A 5 -23.50 -4.45 -3.07
CA TYR A 5 -22.55 -3.37 -3.41
C TYR A 5 -21.26 -3.51 -2.58
N ARG A 6 -20.15 -3.80 -3.26
CA ARG A 6 -18.81 -3.83 -2.68
C ARG A 6 -17.95 -2.76 -3.38
N PRO A 7 -17.45 -1.74 -2.66
CA PRO A 7 -16.60 -0.73 -3.25
C PRO A 7 -15.30 -1.38 -3.76
N ASN A 8 -14.83 -0.93 -4.93
CA ASN A 8 -13.56 -1.26 -5.56
C ASN A 8 -13.02 -0.03 -6.31
N ASP A 9 -11.78 -0.09 -6.77
CA ASP A 9 -11.16 1.09 -7.39
C ASP A 9 -11.81 1.47 -8.74
N GLU A 10 -12.51 0.55 -9.40
CA GLU A 10 -13.20 0.81 -10.67
C GLU A 10 -14.53 1.56 -10.47
N ASN A 11 -15.33 1.16 -9.47
CA ASN A 11 -16.67 1.72 -9.26
C ASN A 11 -16.72 2.99 -8.40
N GLU A 12 -15.71 3.24 -7.57
CA GLU A 12 -15.67 4.46 -6.75
C GLU A 12 -15.12 5.66 -7.52
N MET A 13 -15.75 6.83 -7.34
CA MET A 13 -15.36 8.08 -8.01
C MET A 13 -14.35 8.91 -7.23
N PHE A 14 -14.11 8.56 -5.96
CA PHE A 14 -13.19 9.27 -5.09
C PHE A 14 -12.42 8.30 -4.18
N PHE A 15 -11.25 8.75 -3.76
CA PHE A 15 -10.42 8.09 -2.75
C PHE A 15 -10.26 8.98 -1.53
N PHE A 16 -9.60 8.46 -0.49
CA PHE A 16 -9.29 9.23 0.72
C PHE A 16 -7.81 9.52 0.83
N CYS A 17 -7.47 10.76 1.13
CA CYS A 17 -6.14 11.20 1.52
C CYS A 17 -6.05 11.32 3.04
N CYS A 18 -5.07 10.63 3.62
CA CYS A 18 -4.75 10.68 5.04
C CYS A 18 -3.46 11.47 5.25
N THR A 19 -3.54 12.49 6.12
CA THR A 19 -2.43 13.38 6.47
C THR A 19 -1.97 13.21 7.93
N SER A 20 -2.50 12.23 8.68
CA SER A 20 -2.27 12.10 10.12
C SER A 20 -0.80 11.93 10.50
N CYS A 21 0.02 11.36 9.61
CA CYS A 21 1.46 11.19 9.83
C CYS A 21 2.29 12.45 9.53
N LYS A 22 1.70 13.51 8.95
CA LYS A 22 2.41 14.74 8.58
C LYS A 22 3.08 15.44 9.75
N LYS A 23 2.57 15.25 10.98
CA LYS A 23 3.18 15.80 12.20
C LYS A 23 4.65 15.39 12.34
N ASN A 24 5.00 14.16 11.95
CA ASN A 24 6.37 13.64 12.04
C ASN A 24 7.06 13.52 10.67
N LEU A 25 6.28 13.46 9.58
CA LEU A 25 6.75 13.34 8.21
C LEU A 25 6.04 14.40 7.33
N PRO A 26 6.53 15.66 7.29
CA PRO A 26 5.78 16.80 6.72
C PRO A 26 5.28 16.60 5.28
N HIS A 27 6.01 15.81 4.48
CA HIS A 27 5.71 15.54 3.08
C HIS A 27 5.11 14.15 2.84
N HIS A 28 4.62 13.47 3.87
CA HIS A 28 4.03 12.15 3.73
C HIS A 28 2.50 12.20 3.81
N ILE A 29 1.85 11.56 2.85
CA ILE A 29 0.42 11.23 2.89
C ILE A 29 0.23 9.76 2.53
N CYS A 30 -0.93 9.22 2.87
CA CYS A 30 -1.42 7.96 2.35
C CYS A 30 -2.67 8.20 1.52
N ILE A 31 -2.75 7.59 0.34
CA ILE A 31 -4.02 7.42 -0.36
C ILE A 31 -4.62 6.08 0.04
N ILE A 32 -5.90 6.10 0.38
CA ILE A 32 -6.70 4.96 0.81
C ILE A 32 -7.77 4.76 -0.26
N THR A 33 -7.69 3.64 -0.97
CA THR A 33 -8.65 3.22 -1.98
C THR A 33 -9.40 1.98 -1.49
N PRO A 34 -10.56 1.63 -2.07
CA PRO A 34 -11.23 0.37 -1.76
C PRO A 34 -10.31 -0.85 -1.84
N ASP A 35 -9.42 -0.89 -2.84
CA ASP A 35 -8.50 -2.01 -3.07
C ASP A 35 -7.11 -1.80 -2.46
N ARG A 36 -6.79 -0.62 -1.91
CA ARG A 36 -5.56 -0.35 -1.16
C ARG A 36 -5.84 0.37 0.16
N PRO A 37 -5.94 -0.37 1.29
CA PRO A 37 -6.00 0.24 2.62
C PRO A 37 -4.67 0.92 2.97
N SER A 38 -4.70 1.84 3.94
CA SER A 38 -3.49 2.49 4.42
C SER A 38 -2.48 1.46 4.97
N PRO A 39 -1.17 1.76 4.96
CA PRO A 39 -0.16 0.88 5.55
C PRO A 39 -0.37 0.59 7.04
N CYS A 40 -1.04 1.47 7.78
CA CYS A 40 -1.41 1.25 9.18
C CYS A 40 -2.72 0.46 9.37
N GLY A 41 -3.45 0.14 8.29
CA GLY A 41 -4.61 -0.75 8.30
C GLY A 41 -5.97 -0.07 8.21
N ILE A 42 -6.03 1.24 7.95
CA ILE A 42 -7.31 1.94 7.73
C ILE A 42 -7.85 1.56 6.36
N SER A 43 -9.01 0.91 6.33
CA SER A 43 -9.73 0.61 5.09
C SER A 43 -10.49 1.82 4.57
N TRP A 44 -10.80 1.82 3.27
CA TRP A 44 -11.64 2.86 2.65
C TRP A 44 -12.99 3.03 3.35
N ALA A 45 -13.68 1.93 3.64
CA ALA A 45 -14.96 1.97 4.37
C ALA A 45 -14.81 2.54 5.81
N SER A 46 -13.64 2.36 6.44
CA SER A 46 -13.37 2.97 7.74
C SER A 46 -13.08 4.46 7.65
N ALA A 47 -12.42 4.89 6.56
CA ALA A 47 -12.18 6.31 6.27
C ALA A 47 -13.49 7.03 5.92
N GLU A 48 -14.37 6.40 5.15
CA GLU A 48 -15.66 6.95 4.76
C GLU A 48 -16.56 7.29 5.97
N ARG A 49 -16.54 6.45 7.00
CA ARG A 49 -17.28 6.71 8.26
C ARG A 49 -16.68 7.83 9.13
N ARG A 50 -15.58 8.46 8.71
CA ARG A 50 -14.85 9.50 9.45
C ARG A 50 -14.49 10.67 8.53
N PRO A 51 -15.47 11.35 7.93
CA PRO A 51 -15.24 12.38 6.90
C PRO A 51 -14.41 13.57 7.39
N ASP A 52 -14.41 13.87 8.69
CA ASP A 52 -13.62 14.97 9.27
C ASP A 52 -12.12 14.64 9.40
N PHE A 53 -11.74 13.35 9.29
CA PHE A 53 -10.37 12.88 9.48
C PHE A 53 -9.61 12.61 8.18
N TYR A 54 -10.32 12.40 7.08
CA TYR A 54 -9.75 12.00 5.79
C TYR A 54 -10.31 12.85 4.67
N LEU A 55 -9.42 13.46 3.89
CA LEU A 55 -9.81 14.33 2.79
C LEU A 55 -10.28 13.47 1.61
N ARG A 56 -11.46 13.75 1.04
CA ARG A 56 -11.87 13.14 -0.22
C ARG A 56 -11.05 13.74 -1.36
N ILE A 57 -10.52 12.89 -2.23
CA ILE A 57 -9.86 13.28 -3.46
C ILE A 57 -10.61 12.65 -4.64
N GLU A 58 -10.88 13.42 -5.69
CA GLU A 58 -11.43 12.84 -6.92
C GLU A 58 -10.44 11.84 -7.50
N LYS A 59 -10.94 10.69 -7.99
CA LYS A 59 -10.09 9.66 -8.60
C LYS A 59 -9.40 10.18 -9.87
N GLY A 60 -10.15 10.90 -10.71
CA GLY A 60 -9.68 11.34 -12.03
C GLY A 60 -9.52 10.18 -13.02
N ILE A 61 -8.79 10.43 -14.11
CA ILE A 61 -8.53 9.42 -15.15
C ILE A 61 -7.52 8.39 -14.62
N LYS A 62 -7.82 7.11 -14.87
CA LYS A 62 -6.88 6.01 -14.63
C LYS A 62 -5.86 5.94 -15.77
N ILE A 63 -4.59 5.86 -15.42
CA ILE A 63 -3.45 5.75 -16.34
C ILE A 63 -2.80 4.37 -16.13
N GLY A 64 -2.79 3.54 -17.17
CA GLY A 64 -2.28 2.17 -17.06
C GLY A 64 -3.06 1.33 -16.03
N PHE A 65 -2.33 0.54 -15.23
CA PHE A 65 -2.94 -0.44 -14.32
C PHE A 65 -3.33 0.14 -12.95
N ASP A 66 -2.55 1.10 -12.42
CA ASP A 66 -2.62 1.50 -11.02
C ASP A 66 -2.21 2.96 -10.76
N GLU A 67 -2.20 3.80 -11.78
CA GLU A 67 -1.95 5.24 -11.64
C GLU A 67 -3.24 6.02 -11.88
N TYR A 68 -3.42 7.12 -11.17
CA TYR A 68 -4.60 7.96 -11.29
C TYR A 68 -4.21 9.43 -11.24
N GLU A 69 -4.74 10.25 -12.15
CA GLU A 69 -4.45 11.69 -12.19
C GLU A 69 -4.79 12.38 -10.86
N GLY A 70 -5.92 12.03 -10.25
CA GLY A 70 -6.34 12.59 -8.98
C GLY A 70 -5.42 12.24 -7.82
N VAL A 71 -4.84 11.03 -7.84
CA VAL A 71 -3.82 10.60 -6.89
C VAL A 71 -2.54 11.42 -7.07
N ASN A 72 -2.07 11.57 -8.30
CA ASN A 72 -0.88 12.37 -8.62
C ASN A 72 -1.06 13.83 -8.18
N ARG A 73 -2.22 14.45 -8.45
CA ARG A 73 -2.55 15.81 -7.97
C ARG A 73 -2.51 15.89 -6.45
N ALA A 74 -3.14 14.94 -5.75
CA ALA A 74 -3.15 14.91 -4.29
C ALA A 74 -1.74 14.83 -3.70
N PHE A 75 -0.86 13.99 -4.26
CA PHE A 75 0.55 13.96 -3.84
C PHE A 75 1.27 15.27 -4.12
N LYS A 76 1.12 15.84 -5.33
CA LYS A 76 1.77 17.11 -5.69
C LYS A 76 1.40 18.25 -4.75
N GLU A 77 0.11 18.40 -4.46
CA GLU A 77 -0.41 19.42 -3.55
C GLU A 77 0.01 19.18 -2.10
N GLN A 78 -0.20 17.95 -1.61
CA GLN A 78 -0.04 17.64 -0.19
C GLN A 78 1.42 17.40 0.20
N CYS A 79 2.30 17.06 -0.73
CA CYS A 79 3.73 16.82 -0.48
C CYS A 79 4.61 18.03 -0.86
N ASN A 80 4.01 19.18 -1.20
CA ASN A 80 4.72 20.39 -1.64
C ASN A 80 5.64 20.14 -2.85
N GLY A 81 5.16 19.38 -3.85
CA GLY A 81 5.91 19.07 -5.07
C GLY A 81 7.09 18.12 -4.91
N LYS A 82 7.27 17.47 -3.75
CA LYS A 82 8.32 16.44 -3.56
C LYS A 82 7.98 15.10 -4.20
N ILE A 83 6.70 14.84 -4.43
CA ILE A 83 6.18 13.62 -5.04
C ILE A 83 5.11 14.05 -6.03
N ASP A 84 5.36 13.81 -7.31
CA ASP A 84 4.46 14.20 -8.40
C ASP A 84 3.69 13.03 -9.01
N ARG A 85 4.21 11.80 -8.80
CA ARG A 85 3.70 10.59 -9.45
C ARG A 85 3.68 9.42 -8.47
N VAL A 86 2.56 8.72 -8.41
CA VAL A 86 2.42 7.50 -7.59
C VAL A 86 1.59 6.45 -8.32
N LYS A 87 2.14 5.25 -8.41
CA LYS A 87 1.46 4.03 -8.85
C LYS A 87 1.03 3.22 -7.64
N ILE A 88 -0.26 3.22 -7.33
CA ILE A 88 -0.75 2.76 -6.03
C ILE A 88 -0.62 1.26 -5.82
N HIS A 89 -0.32 0.44 -6.83
CA HIS A 89 -0.13 -1.01 -6.70
C HIS A 89 1.25 -1.48 -7.19
N SER A 90 2.23 -0.59 -7.25
CA SER A 90 3.60 -0.87 -7.71
C SER A 90 4.66 -0.67 -6.60
N VAL A 91 5.83 -1.28 -6.78
CA VAL A 91 6.98 -1.24 -5.85
C VAL A 91 8.26 -0.73 -6.55
N LEU A 92 8.48 -1.06 -7.82
CA LEU A 92 9.68 -0.75 -8.61
C LEU A 92 9.62 0.58 -9.36
N ASN A 93 8.42 1.13 -9.59
CA ASN A 93 8.26 2.36 -10.37
C ASN A 93 7.24 3.28 -9.71
N TYR A 94 7.71 4.38 -9.14
CA TYR A 94 6.86 5.38 -8.47
C TYR A 94 5.96 4.78 -7.37
N PRO A 95 6.49 3.96 -6.44
CA PRO A 95 5.68 3.37 -5.38
C PRO A 95 5.12 4.45 -4.43
N PRO A 96 4.06 4.16 -3.67
CA PRO A 96 3.62 5.02 -2.60
C PRO A 96 4.76 5.26 -1.58
N PRO A 97 4.95 6.49 -1.07
CA PRO A 97 5.96 6.76 -0.06
C PRO A 97 5.64 6.04 1.25
N SER A 98 6.68 5.55 1.93
CA SER A 98 6.49 4.76 3.15
C SER A 98 6.33 5.63 4.41
N GLY A 99 5.41 5.25 5.29
CA GLY A 99 5.11 5.94 6.55
C GLY A 99 5.77 5.29 7.76
N LEU A 100 5.44 5.76 8.97
CA LEU A 100 6.00 5.26 10.24
C LEU A 100 5.28 4.02 10.80
N LEU A 101 4.04 3.80 10.36
CA LEU A 101 3.10 2.89 11.03
C LEU A 101 2.72 1.68 10.16
N GLN A 102 3.53 1.39 9.14
CA GLN A 102 3.32 0.23 8.27
C GLN A 102 3.41 -1.08 9.06
N GLN A 103 2.48 -2.00 8.80
CA GLN A 103 2.47 -3.32 9.45
C GLN A 103 3.40 -4.30 8.73
N LEU A 104 3.54 -4.11 7.41
CA LEU A 104 4.32 -4.92 6.49
C LEU A 104 5.23 -4.03 5.64
N ILE A 105 6.29 -4.62 5.11
CA ILE A 105 7.05 -4.07 3.98
C ILE A 105 7.00 -5.13 2.87
N VAL A 106 6.57 -4.72 1.68
CA VAL A 106 6.79 -5.46 0.44
C VAL A 106 8.10 -4.96 -0.14
N PHE A 107 9.01 -5.88 -0.47
CA PHE A 107 10.35 -5.54 -0.97
C PHE A 107 10.69 -6.37 -2.20
N TYR A 108 11.48 -5.80 -3.11
CA TYR A 108 11.99 -6.48 -4.29
C TYR A 108 13.20 -7.36 -3.95
N ILE A 109 13.30 -8.50 -4.63
CA ILE A 109 14.39 -9.48 -4.51
C ILE A 109 15.07 -9.56 -5.90
N PRO A 110 16.19 -8.85 -6.09
CA PRO A 110 16.85 -8.76 -7.41
C PRO A 110 17.33 -10.10 -7.95
N GLU A 111 17.74 -11.03 -7.09
CA GLU A 111 18.39 -12.29 -7.47
C GLU A 111 17.52 -13.19 -8.34
N ASN A 112 16.19 -13.04 -8.27
CA ASN A 112 15.25 -13.83 -9.05
C ASN A 112 14.02 -13.04 -9.53
N ASP A 113 14.17 -11.71 -9.64
CA ASP A 113 13.15 -10.81 -10.19
C ASP A 113 11.76 -11.04 -9.57
N SER A 114 11.68 -10.94 -8.24
CA SER A 114 10.47 -11.23 -7.49
C SER A 114 10.31 -10.29 -6.29
N PHE A 115 9.29 -10.53 -5.47
CA PHE A 115 9.03 -9.77 -4.25
C PHE A 115 8.91 -10.66 -3.02
N GLY A 116 9.27 -10.08 -1.89
CA GLY A 116 9.06 -10.64 -0.57
C GLY A 116 8.16 -9.76 0.31
N ILE A 117 7.55 -10.37 1.33
CA ILE A 117 6.73 -9.65 2.31
C ILE A 117 7.22 -9.95 3.72
N VAL A 118 7.61 -8.92 4.46
CA VAL A 118 8.03 -9.05 5.86
C VAL A 118 7.09 -8.27 6.78
N ASP A 119 6.71 -8.88 7.90
CA ASP A 119 5.96 -8.18 8.94
C ASP A 119 6.86 -7.55 10.01
N LYS A 120 6.34 -6.50 10.64
CA LYS A 120 7.05 -5.70 11.66
C LYS A 120 7.57 -6.51 12.85
N LYS A 121 7.00 -7.69 13.13
CA LYS A 121 7.39 -8.53 14.28
C LYS A 121 8.40 -9.63 13.91
N TYR A 122 8.79 -9.75 12.64
CA TYR A 122 9.78 -10.74 12.23
C TYR A 122 11.18 -10.37 12.77
N PRO A 123 11.81 -11.22 13.60
CA PRO A 123 13.08 -10.90 14.25
C PRO A 123 14.31 -11.17 13.35
N GLY A 124 14.12 -11.92 12.27
CA GLY A 124 15.20 -12.37 11.38
C GLY A 124 15.53 -11.41 10.25
N LYS A 125 16.48 -11.85 9.42
CA LYS A 125 16.82 -11.21 8.14
C LYS A 125 15.96 -11.79 7.03
N THR A 126 15.58 -10.95 6.08
CA THR A 126 14.92 -11.37 4.84
C THR A 126 15.93 -11.94 3.83
N PRO A 127 15.50 -12.48 2.68
CA PRO A 127 16.40 -12.98 1.65
C PRO A 127 17.41 -11.95 1.14
N ILE A 128 17.09 -10.65 1.20
CA ILE A 128 18.01 -9.56 0.84
C ILE A 128 18.95 -9.15 1.99
N GLY A 129 19.01 -9.94 3.07
CA GLY A 129 19.96 -9.75 4.17
C GLY A 129 19.61 -8.64 5.17
N LEU A 130 18.45 -8.00 5.02
CA LEU A 130 17.98 -6.90 5.88
C LEU A 130 16.89 -7.37 6.85
N THR A 131 16.89 -6.83 8.05
CA THR A 131 15.75 -6.92 8.99
C THR A 131 14.65 -5.93 8.61
N PHE A 132 13.44 -6.14 9.13
CA PHE A 132 12.33 -5.16 8.98
C PHE A 132 12.76 -3.75 9.41
N ARG A 133 13.46 -3.62 10.54
CA ARG A 133 13.87 -2.32 11.09
C ARG A 133 14.90 -1.61 10.22
N GLU A 134 15.83 -2.34 9.61
CA GLU A 134 16.82 -1.76 8.68
C GLU A 134 16.15 -1.24 7.41
N MET A 135 15.19 -1.99 6.85
CA MET A 135 14.38 -1.53 5.73
C MET A 135 13.53 -0.32 6.13
N GLU A 136 12.76 -0.40 7.23
CA GLU A 136 11.91 0.69 7.71
C GLU A 136 12.70 2.00 7.86
N LYS A 137 13.87 1.96 8.52
CA LYS A 137 14.76 3.12 8.67
C LYS A 137 15.20 3.73 7.33
N SER A 138 15.39 2.90 6.30
CA SER A 138 15.88 3.34 5.00
C SER A 138 14.81 4.06 4.18
N ILE A 139 13.55 3.63 4.31
CA ILE A 139 12.44 4.01 3.43
C ILE A 139 11.46 5.03 4.04
N ILE A 140 11.45 5.23 5.36
CA ILE A 140 10.54 6.16 6.04
C ILE A 140 10.58 7.55 5.38
N GLY A 141 9.40 8.07 5.02
CA GLY A 141 9.22 9.40 4.45
C GLY A 141 9.67 9.55 3.00
N LYS A 142 10.11 8.47 2.36
CA LYS A 142 10.63 8.47 0.98
C LYS A 142 9.74 7.65 0.06
N GLN A 143 9.64 8.10 -1.18
CA GLN A 143 9.30 7.24 -2.31
C GLN A 143 10.61 6.56 -2.75
N MET A 144 10.70 5.25 -2.58
CA MET A 144 11.91 4.49 -2.86
C MET A 144 11.52 3.23 -3.63
N ASP A 145 12.04 3.10 -4.84
CA ASP A 145 11.82 1.90 -5.65
C ASP A 145 12.38 0.66 -4.96
N GLY A 146 11.68 -0.46 -5.11
CA GLY A 146 12.03 -1.73 -4.49
C GLY A 146 11.47 -1.94 -3.08
N PHE A 147 10.80 -0.94 -2.48
CA PHE A 147 10.23 -1.08 -1.13
C PHE A 147 8.93 -0.29 -0.98
N VAL A 148 7.91 -0.89 -0.35
CA VAL A 148 6.71 -0.17 0.04
C VAL A 148 6.09 -0.67 1.34
N GLY A 149 5.66 0.27 2.18
CA GLY A 149 4.81 -0.01 3.33
C GLY A 149 3.43 -0.53 2.96
N ALA A 150 2.97 -1.56 3.66
CA ALA A 150 1.65 -2.14 3.48
C ALA A 150 1.00 -2.56 4.81
N SER A 151 -0.29 -2.88 4.75
CA SER A 151 -1.03 -3.51 5.84
C SER A 151 -1.42 -4.94 5.49
N TYR A 152 -1.70 -5.76 6.51
CA TYR A 152 -2.23 -7.12 6.30
C TYR A 152 -3.53 -7.13 5.49
N THR A 153 -4.36 -6.09 5.64
CA THR A 153 -5.61 -5.97 4.87
C THR A 153 -5.35 -5.85 3.37
N TYR A 154 -4.24 -5.22 2.96
CA TYR A 154 -3.91 -5.09 1.53
C TYR A 154 -3.62 -6.45 0.88
N LEU A 155 -3.07 -7.42 1.63
CA LEU A 155 -2.84 -8.78 1.14
C LEU A 155 -4.15 -9.52 0.77
N LYS A 156 -5.30 -9.01 1.18
CA LYS A 156 -6.61 -9.56 0.81
C LYS A 156 -7.16 -8.99 -0.51
N SER A 157 -6.56 -7.91 -1.02
CA SER A 157 -7.01 -7.23 -2.22
C SER A 157 -6.75 -8.06 -3.48
N ASN A 158 -7.67 -7.97 -4.44
CA ASN A 158 -7.46 -8.53 -5.78
C ASN A 158 -6.50 -7.66 -6.61
N SER A 159 -6.34 -6.39 -6.24
CA SER A 159 -5.37 -5.46 -6.85
C SER A 159 -4.02 -5.49 -6.12
N PHE A 160 -3.80 -6.44 -5.20
CA PHE A 160 -2.52 -6.57 -4.52
C PHE A 160 -1.41 -6.75 -5.56
N LEU A 161 -0.50 -5.77 -5.61
CA LEU A 161 0.67 -5.75 -6.48
C LEU A 161 0.32 -5.88 -7.98
N SER A 162 -0.87 -5.42 -8.40
CA SER A 162 -1.35 -5.58 -9.77
C SER A 162 -0.50 -4.87 -10.82
N GLY A 163 0.26 -3.83 -10.44
CA GLY A 163 1.24 -3.19 -11.32
C GLY A 163 2.44 -4.07 -11.68
N GLU A 164 2.65 -5.18 -10.94
CA GLU A 164 3.87 -5.99 -10.99
C GLU A 164 3.58 -7.49 -10.87
N GLY A 165 2.47 -7.94 -11.47
CA GLY A 165 2.13 -9.38 -11.59
C GLY A 165 1.52 -10.02 -10.35
N GLY A 166 1.20 -9.23 -9.31
CA GLY A 166 0.40 -9.70 -8.19
C GLY A 166 1.07 -10.81 -7.36
N TRP A 167 0.28 -11.78 -6.93
CA TRP A 167 0.74 -12.89 -6.09
C TRP A 167 1.73 -13.83 -6.78
N ASP A 168 1.68 -13.94 -8.11
CA ASP A 168 2.57 -14.82 -8.89
C ASP A 168 4.04 -14.39 -8.81
N ARG A 169 4.28 -13.14 -8.41
CA ARG A 169 5.60 -12.55 -8.25
C ARG A 169 6.11 -12.57 -6.80
N ILE A 170 5.37 -13.17 -5.87
CA ILE A 170 5.79 -13.33 -4.46
C ILE A 170 6.49 -14.67 -4.27
N ASN A 171 7.76 -14.67 -3.89
CA ASN A 171 8.52 -15.91 -3.66
C ASN A 171 8.99 -16.09 -2.21
N TRP A 172 8.76 -15.10 -1.34
CA TRP A 172 9.12 -15.19 0.07
C TRP A 172 8.16 -14.39 0.96
N VAL A 173 7.79 -14.95 2.09
CA VAL A 173 7.01 -14.25 3.12
C VAL A 173 7.53 -14.63 4.51
N SER A 174 7.43 -13.72 5.47
CA SER A 174 7.72 -14.06 6.87
C SER A 174 6.69 -15.05 7.44
N PRO A 175 7.03 -15.84 8.48
CA PRO A 175 6.13 -16.87 9.02
C PRO A 175 4.75 -16.36 9.46
N ASN A 176 4.67 -15.14 10.02
CA ASN A 176 3.38 -14.56 10.41
C ASN A 176 2.53 -14.19 9.20
N VAL A 177 3.15 -13.73 8.12
CA VAL A 177 2.46 -13.47 6.85
C VAL A 177 1.98 -14.77 6.25
N GLU A 178 2.80 -15.81 6.22
CA GLU A 178 2.38 -17.14 5.75
C GLU A 178 1.18 -17.67 6.54
N LYS A 179 1.22 -17.58 7.88
CA LYS A 179 0.11 -17.98 8.75
C LYS A 179 -1.16 -17.19 8.43
N PHE A 180 -1.05 -15.88 8.23
CA PHE A 180 -2.18 -15.03 7.85
C PHE A 180 -2.78 -15.46 6.51
N LEU A 181 -1.95 -15.77 5.51
CA LEU A 181 -2.40 -16.20 4.19
C LEU A 181 -3.07 -17.59 4.24
N ARG A 182 -2.54 -18.54 5.01
CA ARG A 182 -3.15 -19.87 5.16
C ARG A 182 -4.55 -19.81 5.78
N MET A 183 -4.78 -18.94 6.77
CA MET A 183 -6.11 -18.76 7.37
C MET A 183 -7.15 -18.27 6.36
N ARG A 184 -6.74 -17.60 5.27
CA ARG A 184 -7.64 -17.21 4.17
C ARG A 184 -8.15 -18.43 3.40
N SER A 185 -7.29 -19.41 3.10
CA SER A 185 -7.68 -20.59 2.32
C SER A 185 -8.73 -21.46 3.03
N PHE A 186 -8.75 -21.45 4.37
CA PHE A 186 -9.76 -22.19 5.16
C PHE A 186 -11.11 -21.46 5.30
N ALA A 187 -11.20 -20.18 4.97
CA ALA A 187 -12.44 -19.40 5.10
C ALA A 187 -13.30 -19.39 3.82
N ILE A 188 -12.85 -20.09 2.78
CA ILE A 188 -13.49 -20.18 1.46
C ILE A 188 -13.67 -21.66 1.05
N GLY A 189 -13.41 -22.59 1.98
CA GLY A 189 -13.59 -24.03 1.81
C GLY A 189 -14.71 -24.56 2.68
#